data_AF-A0A7C7BM20-F1
#
_entry.id   AF-A0A7C7BM20-F1
#
_cell.length_a   1.000
_cell.length_b   1.000
_cell.length_c   1.000
_cell.angle_alpha   90.00
_cell.angle_beta   90.00
_cell.angle_gamma   90.00
#
_symmetry.space_group_name_H-M   'P 1'
#
loop_
_entity.id
_entity.type
_entity.pdbx_description
1 polymer ?
#
loop_
_entity_poly.entity_id
_entity_poly.type
_entity_poly.pdbx_seq_one_letter_code
_entity_poly.pdbx_strand_id
1 'polypeptide(L)'
;MMAELLKILWWLFFTIFKFIWTPFTLITTTDYLWWEAWLLTVGGGWIGVFIFFYFGKVLVNFFSKRSKGPRSRFSKLNRFIVKTKAKYGLTGLVAIIGIISIPVCSLIAAAYFDKKAVRALLLSVVIWGTSLIGIFYAGKSFLF
;
A
#
# COMPACT_ATOMS: atom_id res chain seq x y z
N MET A 1 17.02 -23.98 0.69
CA MET A 1 17.24 -22.60 1.20
C MET A 1 16.92 -21.53 0.16
N MET A 2 17.54 -21.53 -1.03
CA MET A 2 17.31 -20.50 -2.05
C MET A 2 15.85 -20.43 -2.56
N ALA A 3 15.18 -21.57 -2.72
CA ALA A 3 13.79 -21.62 -3.17
C ALA A 3 12.80 -20.96 -2.18
N GLU A 4 12.99 -21.17 -0.88
CA GLU A 4 12.15 -20.56 0.16
C GLU A 4 12.34 -19.05 0.24
N LEU A 5 13.59 -18.58 0.10
CA LEU A 5 13.88 -17.15 0.02
C LEU A 5 13.17 -16.50 -1.18
N LEU A 6 13.19 -17.17 -2.34
CA LEU A 6 12.55 -16.66 -3.56
C LEU A 6 11.02 -16.57 -3.40
N LYS A 7 10.40 -17.56 -2.75
CA LYS A 7 8.96 -17.54 -2.44
C LYS A 7 8.60 -16.33 -1.55
N ILE A 8 9.36 -16.10 -0.48
CA ILE A 8 9.14 -14.96 0.42
C ILE A 8 9.27 -13.64 -0.36
N LEU A 9 10.33 -13.49 -1.15
CA LEU A 9 10.53 -12.30 -1.99
C LEU A 9 9.38 -12.09 -2.98
N TRP A 10 8.88 -13.17 -3.58
CA TRP A 10 7.72 -13.13 -4.46
C TRP A 10 6.47 -12.64 -3.74
N TRP A 11 6.20 -13.14 -2.53
CA TRP A 11 5.06 -12.70 -1.72
C TRP A 11 5.16 -11.24 -1.27
N LEU A 12 6.36 -10.79 -0.91
CA LEU A 12 6.61 -9.38 -0.59
C LEU A 12 6.35 -8.50 -1.82
N PHE A 13 6.87 -8.88 -2.99
CA PHE A 13 6.61 -8.19 -4.24
C PHE A 13 5.11 -8.17 -4.58
N PHE A 14 4.43 -9.31 -4.48
CA PHE A 14 3.00 -9.41 -4.76
C PHE A 14 2.17 -8.52 -3.84
N THR A 15 2.49 -8.49 -2.54
CA THR A 15 1.86 -7.62 -1.54
C THR A 15 1.93 -6.16 -1.93
N ILE A 16 3.09 -5.70 -2.39
CA ILE A 16 3.31 -4.31 -2.78
C ILE A 16 2.31 -3.91 -3.87
N PHE A 17 2.11 -4.71 -4.91
CA PHE A 17 1.23 -4.34 -6.03
C PHE A 17 -0.25 -4.73 -5.80
N LYS A 18 -0.50 -5.79 -5.07
CA LYS A 18 -1.80 -6.47 -4.95
C LYS A 18 -2.13 -6.75 -3.48
N PHE A 19 -2.12 -5.70 -2.67
CA PHE A 19 -2.30 -5.77 -1.22
C PHE A 19 -3.55 -6.55 -0.77
N ILE A 20 -4.72 -6.35 -1.39
CA ILE A 20 -5.95 -7.11 -1.06
C ILE A 20 -5.83 -8.59 -1.41
N TRP A 21 -5.29 -8.88 -2.59
CA TRP A 21 -5.25 -10.23 -3.13
C TRP A 21 -4.23 -11.11 -2.43
N THR A 22 -3.20 -10.52 -1.83
CA THR A 22 -2.12 -11.27 -1.19
C THR A 22 -2.57 -12.10 0.02
N PRO A 23 -3.28 -11.55 1.03
CA PRO A 23 -3.77 -12.36 2.12
C PRO A 23 -4.76 -13.43 1.63
N PHE A 24 -5.60 -13.11 0.64
CA PHE A 24 -6.51 -14.10 0.02
C PHE A 24 -5.74 -15.29 -0.60
N THR A 25 -4.71 -15.02 -1.41
CA THR A 25 -3.94 -16.07 -2.08
C THR A 25 -3.04 -16.83 -1.11
N LEU A 26 -2.41 -16.16 -0.13
CA LEU A 26 -1.62 -16.81 0.91
C LEU A 26 -2.46 -17.84 1.67
N ILE A 27 -3.66 -17.47 2.09
CA ILE A 27 -4.53 -18.33 2.91
C ILE A 27 -5.10 -19.53 2.15
N THR A 28 -5.32 -19.38 0.84
CA THR A 28 -5.94 -20.40 -0.01
C THR A 28 -4.94 -21.32 -0.69
N THR A 29 -3.71 -20.87 -0.94
CA THR A 29 -2.70 -21.62 -1.72
C THR A 29 -1.54 -22.12 -0.88
N THR A 30 -1.40 -21.65 0.36
CA THR A 30 -0.32 -22.05 1.27
C THR A 30 -0.87 -22.48 2.62
N ASP A 31 -0.08 -23.28 3.32
CA ASP A 31 -0.35 -23.74 4.68
C ASP A 31 0.24 -22.81 5.75
N TYR A 32 0.55 -21.56 5.38
CA TYR A 32 1.07 -20.60 6.34
C TYR A 32 0.07 -20.35 7.47
N LEU A 33 0.61 -20.15 8.66
CA LEU A 33 -0.16 -19.78 9.84
C LEU A 33 -0.67 -18.34 9.73
N TRP A 34 -1.66 -17.99 10.56
CA TRP A 34 -2.23 -16.65 10.62
C TRP A 34 -1.15 -15.57 10.77
N TRP A 35 -0.20 -15.80 11.68
CA TRP A 35 0.89 -14.87 11.96
C TRP A 35 1.88 -14.73 10.80
N GLU A 36 2.17 -15.81 10.08
CA GLU A 36 3.09 -15.79 8.94
C GLU A 36 2.49 -15.02 7.77
N ALA A 37 1.22 -15.28 7.45
CA ALA A 37 0.47 -14.51 6.45
C ALA A 37 0.37 -13.02 6.83
N TRP A 38 0.21 -12.74 8.12
CA TRP A 38 0.18 -11.38 8.67
C TRP A 38 1.50 -10.66 8.56
N LEU A 39 2.60 -11.31 8.93
CA LEU A 39 3.95 -10.74 8.81
C LEU A 39 4.32 -10.47 7.36
N LEU A 40 3.98 -11.38 6.42
CA LEU A 40 4.24 -11.19 5.00
C LEU A 40 3.42 -10.02 4.43
N THR A 41 2.13 -9.94 4.78
CA THR A 41 1.23 -8.90 4.26
C THR A 41 1.55 -7.52 4.84
N VAL A 42 1.71 -7.41 6.16
CA VAL A 42 2.03 -6.14 6.82
C VAL A 42 3.47 -5.73 6.51
N GLY A 43 4.43 -6.66 6.59
CA GLY A 43 5.84 -6.40 6.30
C GLY A 43 6.06 -5.99 4.84
N GLY A 44 5.49 -6.73 3.89
CA GLY A 44 5.51 -6.36 2.47
C GLY A 44 4.83 -5.02 2.22
N GLY A 45 3.73 -4.75 2.92
CA GLY A 45 3.03 -3.47 2.82
C GLY A 45 3.88 -2.29 3.32
N TRP A 46 4.56 -2.45 4.45
CA TRP A 46 5.47 -1.44 4.99
C TRP A 46 6.67 -1.18 4.09
N ILE A 47 7.29 -2.25 3.56
CA ILE A 47 8.38 -2.14 2.59
C ILE A 47 7.91 -1.35 1.36
N GLY A 48 6.73 -1.67 0.83
CA GLY A 48 6.11 -0.93 -0.27
C GLY A 48 5.91 0.55 0.05
N VAL A 49 5.35 0.87 1.22
CA VAL A 49 5.16 2.27 1.66
C VAL A 49 6.48 3.02 1.67
N PHE A 50 7.53 2.44 2.27
CA PHE A 50 8.84 3.09 2.33
C PHE A 50 9.43 3.33 0.94
N ILE A 51 9.45 2.29 0.08
CA ILE A 51 9.99 2.39 -1.28
C ILE A 51 9.26 3.49 -2.05
N PHE A 52 7.92 3.43 -2.14
CA PHE A 52 7.17 4.32 -3.01
C PHE A 52 7.01 5.73 -2.43
N PHE A 53 6.95 5.90 -1.11
CA PHE A 53 6.87 7.23 -0.52
C PHE A 53 8.17 8.01 -0.74
N TYR A 54 9.32 7.41 -0.43
CA TYR A 54 10.60 8.11 -0.60
C TYR A 54 10.97 8.26 -2.07
N PHE A 55 10.73 7.25 -2.90
CA PHE A 55 10.86 7.36 -4.35
C PHE A 55 9.98 8.49 -4.89
N GLY A 56 8.72 8.60 -4.44
CA GLY A 56 7.81 9.68 -4.79
C GLY A 56 8.35 11.06 -4.41
N LYS A 57 8.96 11.21 -3.23
CA LYS A 57 9.59 12.48 -2.82
C LYS A 57 10.76 12.85 -3.72
N VAL A 58 11.61 11.90 -4.08
CA VAL A 58 12.71 12.11 -5.03
C VAL A 58 12.16 12.55 -6.39
N LEU A 59 11.13 11.86 -6.88
CA LEU A 59 10.48 12.14 -8.16
C LEU A 59 9.89 13.56 -8.20
N VAL A 60 9.15 13.94 -7.14
CA VAL A 60 8.55 15.27 -7.00
C VAL A 60 9.62 16.36 -6.98
N ASN A 61 10.71 16.16 -6.22
CA ASN A 61 11.81 17.11 -6.14
C ASN A 61 12.59 17.21 -7.46
N PHE A 62 12.80 16.10 -8.15
CA PHE A 62 13.46 16.06 -9.45
C PHE A 62 12.64 16.83 -10.50
N PHE A 63 11.33 16.64 -10.51
CA PHE A 63 10.45 17.30 -11.45
C PHE A 63 10.12 18.75 -11.10
N SER A 64 10.10 19.14 -9.82
CA SER A 64 9.87 20.52 -9.39
C SER A 64 11.05 21.41 -9.74
N LYS A 65 12.29 20.91 -9.57
CA LYS A 65 13.53 21.59 -10.00
C LYS A 65 13.61 21.81 -11.51
N ARG A 66 12.87 21.03 -12.31
CA ARG A 66 12.87 21.07 -13.77
C ARG A 66 11.67 21.79 -14.38
N SER A 67 10.65 22.17 -13.59
CA SER A 67 9.48 22.90 -14.11
C SER A 67 9.59 24.41 -13.88
N LYS A 68 9.67 25.19 -14.97
CA LYS A 68 9.57 26.66 -14.97
C LYS A 68 8.14 27.18 -15.27
N GLY A 69 7.08 26.38 -15.16
CA GLY A 69 5.72 26.82 -15.52
C GLY A 69 4.60 26.02 -14.89
N PRO A 70 3.37 26.58 -14.81
CA PRO A 70 2.25 25.99 -14.08
C PRO A 70 1.79 24.71 -14.76
N ARG A 71 1.88 23.58 -14.05
CA ARG A 71 1.44 22.27 -14.56
C ARG A 71 -0.09 22.16 -14.43
N SER A 72 -0.79 22.60 -15.46
CA SER A 72 -2.16 22.16 -15.72
C SER A 72 -2.13 20.71 -16.22
N ARG A 73 -2.50 19.75 -15.37
CA ARG A 73 -2.97 18.43 -15.82
C ARG A 73 -4.16 17.98 -14.99
N PHE A 74 -5.34 18.36 -15.44
CA PHE A 74 -6.61 17.82 -14.96
C PHE A 74 -6.82 16.39 -15.51
N SER A 75 -6.11 15.40 -14.97
CA SER A 75 -6.54 14.00 -15.15
C SER A 75 -7.71 13.72 -14.18
N LYS A 76 -8.62 12.81 -14.56
CA LYS A 76 -9.73 12.37 -13.69
C LYS A 76 -9.21 11.90 -12.32
N LEU A 77 -8.05 11.24 -12.31
CA LEU A 77 -7.34 10.79 -11.13
C LEU A 77 -6.83 11.96 -10.28
N ASN A 78 -6.24 13.00 -10.89
CA ASN A 78 -5.82 14.21 -10.18
C ASN A 78 -7.01 14.95 -9.56
N ARG A 79 -8.15 15.05 -10.26
CA ARG A 79 -9.37 15.64 -9.69
C ARG A 79 -9.91 14.82 -8.51
N PHE A 80 -9.91 13.49 -8.60
CA PHE A 80 -10.31 12.62 -7.48
C PHE A 80 -9.37 12.79 -6.29
N ILE A 81 -8.05 12.76 -6.51
CA ILE A 81 -7.04 12.95 -5.47
C ILE A 81 -7.16 14.32 -4.80
N VAL A 82 -7.31 15.39 -5.58
CA VAL A 82 -7.46 16.75 -5.06
C VAL A 82 -8.78 16.89 -4.30
N LYS A 83 -9.88 16.29 -4.77
CA LYS A 83 -11.16 16.26 -4.04
C LYS A 83 -11.07 15.48 -2.73
N THR A 84 -10.45 14.30 -2.74
CA THR A 84 -10.25 13.47 -1.54
C THR A 84 -9.34 14.17 -0.54
N LYS A 85 -8.26 14.82 -0.99
CA LYS A 85 -7.42 15.69 -0.15
C LYS A 85 -8.23 16.87 0.42
N ALA A 86 -8.96 17.59 -0.43
CA ALA A 86 -9.70 18.79 -0.04
C ALA A 86 -10.83 18.50 0.97
N LYS A 87 -11.41 17.30 0.91
CA LYS A 87 -12.52 16.91 1.79
C LYS A 87 -12.10 16.11 3.03
N TYR A 88 -11.06 15.27 2.94
CA TYR A 88 -10.72 14.30 4.00
C TYR A 88 -9.22 14.28 4.39
N GLY A 89 -8.37 15.08 3.75
CA GLY A 89 -6.94 15.19 4.09
C GLY A 89 -6.19 13.85 4.05
N LEU A 90 -5.26 13.66 4.99
CA LEU A 90 -4.46 12.44 5.12
C LEU A 90 -5.32 11.24 5.54
N THR A 91 -6.32 11.46 6.40
CA THR A 91 -7.18 10.41 6.96
C THR A 91 -7.98 9.69 5.88
N GLY A 92 -8.53 10.44 4.90
CA GLY A 92 -9.23 9.83 3.77
C GLY A 92 -8.31 9.03 2.85
N LEU A 93 -7.07 9.49 2.64
CA LEU A 93 -6.11 8.79 1.80
C LEU A 93 -5.64 7.46 2.43
N VAL A 94 -5.41 7.50 3.74
CA VAL A 94 -5.09 6.34 4.59
C VAL A 94 -6.26 5.36 4.59
N ALA A 95 -7.50 5.82 4.74
CA ALA A 95 -8.66 4.92 4.69
C ALA A 95 -8.78 4.13 3.37
N ILE A 96 -8.34 4.71 2.24
CA ILE A 96 -8.49 4.09 0.91
C ILE A 96 -7.28 3.22 0.53
N ILE A 97 -6.16 3.22 1.28
CA ILE A 97 -4.96 2.41 0.94
C ILE A 97 -5.20 0.90 0.89
N GLY A 98 -6.23 0.40 1.57
CA GLY A 98 -6.62 -1.00 1.42
C GLY A 98 -7.16 -1.27 0.01
N ILE A 99 -7.89 -0.33 -0.57
CA ILE A 99 -8.60 -0.47 -1.85
C ILE A 99 -7.72 -0.05 -3.03
N ILE A 100 -6.95 1.02 -2.86
CA ILE A 100 -5.96 1.52 -3.83
C ILE A 100 -4.61 0.86 -3.53
N SER A 101 -3.87 0.45 -4.56
CA SER A 101 -2.57 -0.17 -4.36
C SER A 101 -1.59 0.71 -3.55
N ILE A 102 -0.74 0.07 -2.75
CA ILE A 102 0.28 0.75 -1.93
C ILE A 102 1.13 1.74 -2.73
N PRO A 103 1.62 1.41 -3.96
CA PRO A 103 2.40 2.32 -4.78
C PRO A 103 1.67 3.63 -5.04
N VAL A 104 0.40 3.55 -5.46
CA VAL A 104 -0.39 4.72 -5.85
C VAL A 104 -0.65 5.61 -4.63
N CYS A 105 -1.15 5.04 -3.53
CA CYS A 105 -1.38 5.80 -2.31
C CYS A 105 -0.10 6.43 -1.74
N SER A 106 1.01 5.68 -1.74
CA SER A 106 2.29 6.18 -1.19
C SER A 106 2.90 7.28 -2.05
N LEU A 107 2.80 7.18 -3.38
CA LEU A 107 3.24 8.23 -4.31
C LEU A 107 2.41 9.51 -4.16
N ILE A 108 1.09 9.37 -4.02
CA ILE A 108 0.19 10.51 -3.78
C ILE A 108 0.53 11.14 -2.43
N ALA A 109 0.69 10.34 -1.39
CA ALA A 109 1.06 10.83 -0.07
C ALA A 109 2.39 11.61 -0.12
N ALA A 110 3.38 11.09 -0.85
CA ALA A 110 4.66 11.76 -1.05
C ALA A 110 4.54 13.10 -1.79
N ALA A 111 3.63 13.21 -2.77
CA ALA A 111 3.40 14.44 -3.51
C ALA A 111 2.75 15.55 -2.68
N TYR A 112 1.88 15.20 -1.72
CA TYR A 112 1.02 16.18 -1.04
C TYR A 112 1.27 16.35 0.46
N PHE A 113 1.95 15.41 1.13
CA PHE A 113 2.13 15.42 2.59
C PHE A 113 3.59 15.26 3.00
N ASP A 114 3.89 15.65 4.24
CA ASP A 114 5.22 15.50 4.83
C ASP A 114 5.55 14.06 5.23
N LYS A 115 6.80 13.84 5.63
CA LYS A 115 7.30 12.52 6.11
C LYS A 115 6.47 11.94 7.26
N LYS A 116 5.74 12.78 8.01
CA LYS A 116 4.78 12.34 9.05
C LYS A 116 3.67 11.43 8.49
N ALA A 117 3.31 11.58 7.21
CA ALA A 117 2.33 10.74 6.54
C ALA A 117 2.73 9.26 6.48
N VAL A 118 4.03 8.96 6.45
CA VAL A 118 4.52 7.57 6.47
C VAL A 118 3.97 6.82 7.67
N ARG A 119 3.99 7.40 8.87
CA ARG A 119 3.46 6.76 10.08
C ARG A 119 1.98 6.41 9.95
N ALA A 120 1.18 7.31 9.39
CA ALA A 120 -0.24 7.07 9.17
C ALA A 120 -0.47 5.98 8.12
N LEU A 121 0.31 5.94 7.04
CA LEU A 121 0.25 4.88 6.03
C LEU A 121 0.62 3.51 6.63
N LEU A 122 1.69 3.46 7.44
CA LEU A 122 2.11 2.22 8.12
C LEU A 122 1.04 1.69 9.06
N LEU A 123 0.43 2.57 9.87
CA LEU A 123 -0.70 2.21 10.74
C LEU A 123 -1.90 1.70 9.92
N SER A 124 -2.18 2.33 8.79
CA SER A 124 -3.24 1.88 7.90
C SER A 124 -3.00 0.50 7.32
N VAL A 125 -1.76 0.21 6.91
CA VAL A 125 -1.37 -1.12 6.42
C VAL A 125 -1.59 -2.16 7.50
N VAL A 126 -1.30 -1.86 8.77
CA VAL A 126 -1.58 -2.78 9.89
C VAL A 126 -3.09 -3.00 10.05
N ILE A 127 -3.89 -1.94 10.05
CA ILE A 127 -5.35 -2.02 10.21
C ILE A 127 -5.96 -2.85 9.07
N TRP A 128 -5.65 -2.50 7.82
CA TRP A 128 -6.17 -3.22 6.67
C TRP A 128 -5.62 -4.64 6.55
N GLY A 129 -4.32 -4.85 6.80
CA GLY A 129 -3.70 -6.17 6.77
C GLY A 129 -4.32 -7.11 7.79
N THR A 130 -4.50 -6.64 9.03
CA THR A 130 -5.18 -7.40 10.10
C THR A 130 -6.63 -7.71 9.73
N SER A 131 -7.38 -6.70 9.25
CA SER A 131 -8.78 -6.88 8.85
C SER A 131 -8.94 -7.89 7.71
N LEU A 132 -8.14 -7.76 6.65
CA LEU A 132 -8.21 -8.66 5.48
C LEU A 132 -7.87 -10.10 5.87
N ILE A 133 -6.80 -10.30 6.64
CA ILE A 133 -6.40 -11.63 7.09
C ILE A 133 -7.46 -12.23 8.01
N GLY A 134 -7.99 -11.45 8.96
CA GLY A 134 -9.08 -11.88 9.82
C GLY A 134 -10.30 -12.34 9.03
N ILE A 135 -10.74 -11.54 8.05
CA ILE A 135 -11.88 -11.86 7.17
C ILE A 135 -11.62 -13.14 6.38
N PHE A 136 -10.45 -13.28 5.74
CA PHE A 136 -10.17 -14.44 4.89
C PHE A 136 -9.92 -15.72 5.69
N TYR A 137 -9.31 -15.65 6.87
CA TYR A 137 -9.18 -16.81 7.76
C TYR A 137 -10.53 -17.26 8.32
N ALA A 138 -11.37 -16.31 8.76
CA ALA A 138 -12.73 -16.64 9.19
C ALA A 138 -13.52 -17.27 8.02
N GLY A 139 -13.37 -16.75 6.80
CA GLY A 139 -13.96 -17.35 5.60
C GLY A 139 -13.45 -18.76 5.29
N LYS A 140 -12.16 -19.04 5.53
CA LYS A 140 -11.57 -20.38 5.34
C LYS A 140 -12.26 -21.43 6.23
N SER A 141 -12.62 -21.10 7.46
CA SER A 141 -13.34 -22.01 8.36
C SER A 141 -14.80 -22.29 7.98
N PHE A 142 -15.39 -21.53 7.04
CA PHE A 142 -16.74 -21.77 6.55
C PHE A 142 -16.78 -22.54 5.22
N LEU A 143 -15.68 -22.58 4.48
CA LEU A 143 -15.60 -23.16 3.13
C LEU A 143 -14.96 -24.55 3.09
N PHE A 144 -14.34 -24.99 4.19
CA PHE A 144 -13.70 -26.30 4.38
C PHE A 144 -13.96 -26.77 5.81
#